data_AF-A0A1C6QNY9-F1
#
_entry.id   AF-A0A1C6QNY9-F1
#
_cell.length_a   1.000
_cell.length_b   1.000
_cell.length_c   1.000
_cell.angle_alpha   90.00
_cell.angle_beta   90.00
_cell.angle_gamma   90.00
#
_symmetry.space_group_name_H-M   'P 1'
#
loop_
_entity.id
_entity.type
_entity.pdbx_description
1 polymer ?
#
loop_
_entity_poly.entity_id
_entity_poly.type
_entity_poly.pdbx_seq_one_letter_code
_entity_poly.pdbx_strand_id
1 'polypeptide(L)'
;MTDNPNTGGGEQNGNAVPAPRDTGGEVIRVRKGMFGANNGGDTSGYGGLIRTVTLPGAATRPYGGWFDEVADELEGALEEQDLLPENAIERTVVDRGELTFHIAREHLVRVARTLRDDPALRFELCTGVSGVHFPGDKGRELHAVYHLRSLTHGRIIRLEVSAPDSDPHIPSLVEVYPANDWHEREAYDFFGIVFDGHPALTRIMMPDDWQGFPQRKDYPLGGIAVEYKGAQIPAPDQRRSYS
;
A
#
# COMPACT_ATOMS: atom_id res chain seq x y z
N MET A 1 -24.31 -69.28 5.12
CA MET A 1 -24.12 -69.32 3.66
C MET A 1 -24.59 -67.98 3.12
N THR A 2 -23.75 -67.00 2.81
CA THR A 2 -22.30 -66.93 2.54
C THR A 2 -21.91 -65.45 2.77
N ASP A 3 -21.07 -65.15 3.76
CA ASP A 3 -19.63 -64.84 3.63
C ASP A 3 -19.27 -63.55 2.85
N ASN A 4 -18.78 -62.57 3.60
CA ASN A 4 -18.01 -61.37 3.21
C ASN A 4 -16.53 -61.78 3.04
N PRO A 5 -15.65 -61.13 2.23
CA PRO A 5 -14.98 -59.91 2.73
C PRO A 5 -14.39 -58.90 1.69
N ASN A 6 -14.29 -57.64 2.13
CA ASN A 6 -13.12 -56.74 2.07
C ASN A 6 -12.41 -56.41 0.73
N THR A 7 -12.46 -55.13 0.33
CA THR A 7 -11.42 -54.38 -0.42
C THR A 7 -11.86 -52.91 -0.49
N GLY A 8 -11.08 -51.87 -0.23
CA GLY A 8 -9.78 -51.69 0.40
C GLY A 8 -9.67 -50.18 0.65
N GLY A 9 -9.18 -49.79 1.83
CA GLY A 9 -8.97 -48.39 2.18
C GLY A 9 -7.88 -47.77 1.30
N GLY A 10 -8.22 -46.68 0.62
CA GLY A 10 -7.25 -45.78 0.00
C GLY A 10 -6.93 -44.65 0.97
N GLU A 11 -5.72 -44.68 1.52
CA GLU A 11 -5.13 -43.64 2.35
C GLU A 11 -5.22 -42.27 1.67
N GLN A 12 -5.95 -41.33 2.27
CA GLN A 12 -5.80 -39.91 1.95
C GLN A 12 -4.48 -39.45 2.57
N ASN A 13 -3.40 -39.62 1.80
CA ASN A 13 -2.08 -39.12 2.17
C ASN A 13 -2.13 -37.59 2.25
N GLY A 14 -1.75 -37.08 3.44
CA GLY A 14 -1.79 -35.68 3.78
C GLY A 14 -0.77 -34.86 2.98
N ASN A 15 -1.23 -34.28 1.88
CA ASN A 15 -0.54 -33.20 1.21
C ASN A 15 -1.53 -32.04 0.99
N ALA A 16 -1.99 -31.48 2.11
CA ALA A 16 -2.70 -30.21 2.14
C ALA A 16 -1.70 -29.08 1.83
N VAL A 17 -1.23 -29.02 0.59
CA VAL A 17 -0.69 -27.79 0.04
C VAL A 17 -1.85 -26.79 -0.04
N PRO A 18 -1.70 -25.54 0.42
CA PRO A 18 -2.73 -24.53 0.22
C PRO A 18 -3.03 -24.45 -1.28
N ALA A 19 -4.31 -24.51 -1.64
CA ALA A 19 -4.75 -24.33 -3.02
C ALA A 19 -4.09 -23.05 -3.59
N PRO A 20 -3.54 -23.08 -4.82
CA PRO A 20 -3.09 -21.86 -5.48
C PRO A 20 -4.28 -20.90 -5.52
N ARG A 21 -4.11 -19.72 -4.93
CA ARG A 21 -5.08 -18.64 -5.10
C ARG A 21 -5.02 -18.22 -6.55
N ASP A 22 -5.96 -18.68 -7.35
CA ASP A 22 -6.21 -18.09 -8.66
C ASP A 22 -6.63 -16.64 -8.41
N THR A 23 -5.70 -15.73 -8.67
CA THR A 23 -5.85 -14.29 -8.46
C THR A 23 -5.32 -13.70 -9.74
N GLY A 24 -6.19 -13.17 -10.60
CA GLY A 24 -5.84 -12.51 -11.86
C GLY A 24 -5.05 -11.21 -11.68
N GLY A 25 -4.12 -11.19 -10.72
CA GLY A 25 -3.29 -10.09 -10.32
C GLY A 25 -1.98 -10.03 -11.09
N GLU A 26 -1.45 -8.82 -11.20
CA GLU A 26 -0.19 -8.54 -11.89
C GLU A 26 1.00 -9.00 -11.03
N VAL A 27 1.85 -9.86 -11.59
CA VAL A 27 3.04 -10.37 -10.89
C VAL A 27 4.15 -9.32 -10.92
N ILE A 28 4.44 -8.73 -9.77
CA ILE A 28 5.49 -7.69 -9.65
C ILE A 28 6.83 -8.24 -9.14
N ARG A 29 6.85 -9.45 -8.54
CA ARG A 29 8.10 -10.10 -8.07
C ARG A 29 7.91 -11.59 -7.90
N VAL A 30 8.93 -12.38 -8.23
CA VAL A 30 9.03 -13.81 -7.88
C VAL A 30 10.24 -14.00 -6.97
N ARG A 31 10.04 -14.59 -5.79
CA ARG A 31 11.11 -14.94 -4.85
C ARG A 31 11.24 -16.45 -4.74
N LYS A 32 12.45 -16.97 -4.93
CA LYS A 32 12.80 -18.37 -4.69
C LYS A 32 13.50 -18.53 -3.35
N GLY A 33 13.09 -19.51 -2.57
CA GLY A 33 13.61 -19.80 -1.24
C GLY A 33 13.07 -18.84 -0.16
N MET A 34 12.88 -19.36 1.07
CA MET A 34 12.45 -18.55 2.20
C MET A 34 13.56 -17.63 2.73
N PHE A 35 14.81 -18.12 2.76
CA PHE A 35 15.91 -17.49 3.50
C PHE A 35 17.01 -16.87 2.60
N GLY A 36 16.87 -16.94 1.28
CA GLY A 36 17.81 -16.29 0.35
C GLY A 36 19.22 -16.91 0.31
N ALA A 37 19.41 -18.11 0.87
CA ALA A 37 20.66 -18.84 0.77
C ALA A 37 20.85 -19.37 -0.67
N ASN A 38 21.83 -18.81 -1.38
CA ASN A 38 22.15 -19.19 -2.77
C ASN A 38 23.37 -20.12 -2.88
N ASN A 39 23.94 -20.55 -1.74
CA ASN A 39 25.23 -21.22 -1.68
C ASN A 39 25.15 -22.76 -1.84
N GLY A 40 24.14 -23.26 -2.56
CA GLY A 40 24.01 -24.68 -2.94
C GLY A 40 23.63 -25.67 -1.84
N GLY A 41 23.84 -25.35 -0.57
CA GLY A 41 23.36 -26.14 0.57
C GLY A 41 22.00 -25.68 1.07
N ASP A 42 20.92 -26.37 0.71
CA ASP A 42 19.60 -26.15 1.34
C ASP A 42 19.42 -27.05 2.55
N THR A 43 19.98 -26.64 3.69
CA THR A 43 19.73 -27.30 4.98
C THR A 43 18.36 -26.96 5.58
N SER A 44 17.70 -25.94 5.03
CA SER A 44 16.39 -25.48 5.52
C SER A 44 15.23 -26.30 4.97
N GLY A 45 15.40 -26.96 3.82
CA GLY A 45 14.34 -27.65 3.08
C GLY A 45 13.37 -26.70 2.36
N TYR A 46 13.60 -25.39 2.44
CA TYR A 46 12.73 -24.35 1.88
C TYR A 46 13.27 -23.74 0.59
N GLY A 47 14.37 -24.25 0.02
CA GLY A 47 15.00 -23.74 -1.21
C GLY A 47 14.16 -23.94 -2.47
N GLY A 48 13.22 -24.89 -2.46
CA GLY A 48 12.25 -25.11 -3.52
C GLY A 48 11.04 -24.16 -3.49
N LEU A 49 10.83 -23.40 -2.40
CA LEU A 49 9.67 -22.52 -2.29
C LEU A 49 9.73 -21.39 -3.32
N ILE A 50 8.64 -21.20 -4.05
CA ILE A 50 8.44 -20.05 -4.93
C ILE A 50 7.30 -19.23 -4.33
N ARG A 51 7.58 -17.97 -4.01
CA ARG A 51 6.58 -17.00 -3.58
C ARG A 51 6.48 -15.90 -4.63
N THR A 52 5.31 -15.80 -5.22
CA THR A 52 4.96 -14.72 -6.14
C THR A 52 4.35 -13.58 -5.34
N VAL A 53 4.78 -12.35 -5.60
CA VAL A 53 4.14 -11.13 -5.12
C VAL A 53 3.29 -10.62 -6.27
N THR A 54 1.97 -10.65 -6.08
CA THR A 54 0.98 -10.16 -7.03
C THR A 54 0.30 -8.92 -6.48
N LEU A 55 0.11 -7.90 -7.33
CA LEU A 55 -0.87 -6.84 -7.08
C LEU A 55 -2.24 -7.35 -7.53
N PRO A 56 -3.35 -6.99 -6.84
CA PRO A 56 -4.68 -7.38 -7.28
C PRO A 56 -4.96 -6.92 -8.72
N GLY A 57 -5.68 -7.74 -9.49
CA GLY A 57 -6.14 -7.37 -10.83
C GLY A 57 -7.33 -6.42 -10.79
N ALA A 58 -7.67 -5.83 -11.94
CA ALA A 58 -8.90 -5.06 -12.06
C ALA A 58 -10.13 -5.96 -11.80
N ALA A 59 -11.05 -5.48 -10.97
CA ALA A 59 -12.32 -6.16 -10.73
C ALA A 59 -13.25 -5.97 -11.93
N THR A 60 -14.09 -6.97 -12.19
CA THR A 60 -15.15 -6.91 -13.20
C THR A 60 -16.49 -6.65 -12.53
N ARG A 61 -17.31 -5.78 -13.11
CA ARG A 61 -18.68 -5.55 -12.67
C ARG A 61 -19.53 -6.83 -12.79
N PRO A 62 -20.51 -7.06 -11.90
CA PRO A 62 -20.81 -6.25 -10.71
C PRO A 62 -19.76 -6.43 -9.60
N TYR A 63 -19.39 -5.34 -8.95
CA TYR A 63 -18.45 -5.30 -7.82
C TYR A 63 -19.04 -5.88 -6.54
N GLY A 64 -20.36 -5.76 -6.38
CA GLY A 64 -21.15 -6.31 -5.29
C GLY A 64 -21.47 -5.29 -4.18
N GLY A 65 -22.63 -5.50 -3.55
CA GLY A 65 -23.10 -4.66 -2.46
C GLY A 65 -23.41 -3.23 -2.93
N TRP A 66 -22.94 -2.24 -2.18
CA TRP A 66 -23.08 -0.82 -2.51
C TRP A 66 -21.92 -0.28 -3.37
N PHE A 67 -20.94 -1.11 -3.73
CA PHE A 67 -19.77 -0.69 -4.50
C PHE A 67 -20.13 -0.25 -5.92
N ASP A 68 -21.07 -0.95 -6.56
CA ASP A 68 -21.55 -0.58 -7.89
C ASP A 68 -22.24 0.79 -7.86
N GLU A 69 -23.07 1.07 -6.84
CA GLU A 69 -23.70 2.39 -6.67
C GLU A 69 -22.65 3.49 -6.54
N VAL A 70 -21.61 3.30 -5.71
CA VAL A 70 -20.56 4.32 -5.54
C VAL A 70 -19.74 4.51 -6.81
N ALA A 71 -19.47 3.43 -7.55
CA ALA A 71 -18.78 3.53 -8.84
C ALA A 71 -19.63 4.27 -9.88
N ASP A 72 -20.93 3.97 -9.96
CA ASP A 72 -21.87 4.60 -10.89
C ASP A 72 -22.04 6.09 -10.59
N GLU A 73 -22.24 6.45 -9.32
CA GLU A 73 -22.38 7.86 -8.90
C GLU A 73 -21.07 8.64 -9.13
N LEU A 74 -19.91 8.02 -8.89
CA LEU A 74 -18.63 8.66 -9.19
C LEU A 74 -18.44 8.85 -10.70
N GLU A 75 -18.67 7.83 -11.51
CA GLU A 75 -18.56 7.90 -12.97
C GLU A 75 -19.50 8.98 -13.53
N GLY A 76 -20.76 9.00 -13.10
CA GLY A 76 -21.74 10.01 -13.51
C GLY A 76 -21.33 11.43 -13.11
N ALA A 77 -20.87 11.63 -11.87
CA ALA A 77 -20.43 12.94 -11.38
C ALA A 77 -19.16 13.44 -12.09
N LEU A 78 -18.30 12.56 -12.61
CA LEU A 78 -17.15 12.94 -13.44
C LEU A 78 -17.57 13.32 -14.85
N GLU A 79 -18.51 12.58 -15.46
CA GLU A 79 -19.06 12.90 -16.78
C GLU A 79 -19.76 14.27 -16.80
N GLU A 80 -20.51 14.61 -15.75
CA GLU A 80 -21.13 15.93 -15.60
C GLU A 80 -20.12 17.09 -15.53
N GLN A 81 -18.87 16.79 -15.17
CA GLN A 81 -17.75 17.75 -15.10
C GLN A 81 -16.87 17.73 -16.36
N ASP A 82 -17.39 17.19 -17.48
CA ASP A 82 -16.68 17.02 -18.74
C ASP A 82 -15.37 16.18 -18.60
N LEU A 83 -15.33 15.26 -17.64
CA LEU A 83 -14.22 14.33 -17.46
C LEU A 83 -14.67 12.91 -17.73
N LEU A 84 -14.17 12.31 -18.81
CA LEU A 84 -14.40 10.89 -19.08
C LEU A 84 -13.81 10.04 -17.94
N PRO A 85 -14.59 9.14 -17.31
CA PRO A 85 -14.12 8.35 -16.18
C PRO A 85 -12.89 7.51 -16.50
N GLU A 86 -12.75 7.02 -17.73
CA GLU A 86 -11.60 6.25 -18.22
C GLU A 86 -10.26 7.02 -18.17
N ASN A 87 -10.29 8.35 -18.19
CA ASN A 87 -9.08 9.17 -18.06
C ASN A 87 -8.68 9.35 -16.59
N ALA A 88 -9.63 9.27 -15.68
CA ALA A 88 -9.41 9.51 -14.25
C ALA A 88 -9.21 8.23 -13.46
N ILE A 89 -9.97 7.18 -13.75
CA ILE A 89 -9.96 5.90 -13.05
C ILE A 89 -9.21 4.89 -13.92
N GLU A 90 -7.96 4.61 -13.58
CA GLU A 90 -7.12 3.65 -14.32
C GLU A 90 -7.62 2.21 -14.15
N ARG A 91 -8.07 1.88 -12.94
CA ARG A 91 -8.66 0.58 -12.61
C ARG A 91 -9.40 0.62 -11.27
N THR A 92 -10.40 -0.24 -11.15
CA THR A 92 -11.13 -0.46 -9.89
C THR A 92 -10.78 -1.85 -9.36
N VAL A 93 -10.49 -1.94 -8.06
CA VAL A 93 -10.11 -3.18 -7.39
C VAL A 93 -11.05 -3.42 -6.21
N VAL A 94 -11.56 -4.65 -6.11
CA VAL A 94 -12.28 -5.13 -4.93
C VAL A 94 -11.50 -6.30 -4.37
N ASP A 95 -10.92 -6.13 -3.18
CA ASP A 95 -10.22 -7.19 -2.46
C ASP A 95 -10.78 -7.29 -1.03
N ARG A 96 -11.10 -8.51 -0.60
CA ARG A 96 -11.58 -8.83 0.76
C ARG A 96 -12.70 -7.90 1.28
N GLY A 97 -13.60 -7.48 0.40
CA GLY A 97 -14.75 -6.63 0.75
C GLY A 97 -14.41 -5.15 0.93
N GLU A 98 -13.33 -4.69 0.29
CA GLU A 98 -12.93 -3.28 0.30
C GLU A 98 -12.70 -2.80 -1.14
N LEU A 99 -13.26 -1.63 -1.46
CA LEU A 99 -13.20 -0.99 -2.77
C LEU A 99 -12.03 0.00 -2.83
N THR A 100 -11.18 -0.15 -3.85
CA THR A 100 -10.08 0.77 -4.16
C THR A 100 -10.22 1.26 -5.60
N PHE A 101 -10.21 2.58 -5.79
CA PHE A 101 -10.09 3.20 -7.11
C PHE A 101 -8.65 3.62 -7.33
N HIS A 102 -8.03 3.13 -8.41
CA HIS A 102 -6.74 3.64 -8.85
C HIS A 102 -6.98 4.86 -9.73
N ILE A 103 -6.49 6.00 -9.27
CA ILE A 103 -6.76 7.30 -9.88
C ILE A 103 -5.48 7.83 -10.54
N ALA A 104 -5.61 8.31 -11.76
CA ALA A 104 -4.55 9.06 -12.44
C ALA A 104 -4.22 10.31 -11.63
N ARG A 105 -2.94 10.51 -11.30
CA ARG A 105 -2.48 11.55 -10.37
C ARG A 105 -2.93 12.95 -10.76
N GLU A 106 -3.07 13.23 -12.06
CA GLU A 106 -3.51 14.51 -12.63
C GLU A 106 -4.96 14.86 -12.24
N HIS A 107 -5.78 13.85 -11.93
CA HIS A 107 -7.20 14.01 -11.63
C HIS A 107 -7.53 13.82 -10.14
N LEU A 108 -6.54 13.46 -9.31
CA LEU A 108 -6.69 13.17 -7.88
C LEU A 108 -7.51 14.24 -7.13
N VAL A 109 -7.14 15.51 -7.25
CA VAL A 109 -7.81 16.62 -6.55
C VAL A 109 -9.27 16.74 -6.97
N ARG A 110 -9.56 16.62 -8.27
CA ARG A 110 -10.92 16.73 -8.81
C ARG A 110 -11.79 15.56 -8.34
N VAL A 111 -11.26 14.34 -8.40
CA VAL A 111 -11.95 13.14 -7.92
C VAL A 111 -12.22 13.24 -6.41
N ALA A 112 -11.23 13.65 -5.62
CA ALA A 112 -11.38 13.82 -4.17
C ALA A 112 -12.43 14.89 -3.82
N ARG A 113 -12.46 16.03 -4.53
CA ARG A 113 -13.51 17.05 -4.36
C ARG A 113 -14.90 16.50 -4.68
N THR A 114 -15.03 15.78 -5.79
CA THR A 114 -16.30 15.15 -6.20
C THR A 114 -16.80 14.19 -5.13
N LEU A 115 -15.92 13.30 -4.64
CA LEU A 115 -16.25 12.35 -3.57
C LEU A 115 -16.69 13.04 -2.27
N ARG A 116 -16.10 14.20 -1.94
CA ARG A 116 -16.45 14.96 -0.74
C ARG A 116 -17.78 15.71 -0.89
N ASP A 117 -17.97 16.39 -2.01
CA ASP A 117 -19.00 17.42 -2.18
C ASP A 117 -20.32 16.85 -2.72
N ASP A 118 -20.25 15.76 -3.50
CA ASP A 118 -21.43 15.12 -4.08
C ASP A 118 -22.36 14.54 -2.98
N PRO A 119 -23.67 14.84 -2.99
CA PRO A 119 -24.62 14.35 -1.99
C PRO A 119 -24.80 12.83 -1.93
N ALA A 120 -24.65 12.11 -3.03
CA ALA A 120 -24.76 10.65 -3.11
C ALA A 120 -23.47 9.96 -2.61
N LEU A 121 -22.31 10.63 -2.71
CA LEU A 121 -21.02 10.09 -2.28
C LEU A 121 -20.64 10.48 -0.84
N ARG A 122 -20.67 11.78 -0.51
CA ARG A 122 -20.40 12.37 0.82
C ARG A 122 -19.26 11.69 1.59
N PHE A 123 -18.05 11.65 1.06
CA PHE A 123 -16.87 11.21 1.80
C PHE A 123 -16.26 12.38 2.58
N GLU A 124 -16.77 12.64 3.78
CA GLU A 124 -16.39 13.83 4.55
C GLU A 124 -15.05 13.68 5.27
N LEU A 125 -14.64 12.44 5.55
CA LEU A 125 -13.44 12.16 6.33
C LEU A 125 -12.37 11.47 5.48
N CYS A 126 -11.19 12.08 5.39
CA CYS A 126 -9.96 11.39 4.99
C CYS A 126 -9.19 11.00 6.25
N THR A 127 -8.98 9.69 6.48
CA THR A 127 -8.25 9.22 7.67
C THR A 127 -6.73 9.35 7.53
N GLY A 128 -6.25 9.72 6.35
CA GLY A 128 -4.83 9.92 6.05
C GLY A 128 -4.38 9.21 4.79
N VAL A 129 -3.30 9.71 4.20
CA VAL A 129 -2.54 9.03 3.15
C VAL A 129 -1.50 8.08 3.76
N SER A 130 -1.31 6.93 3.13
CA SER A 130 -0.24 5.99 3.45
C SER A 130 0.62 5.73 2.22
N GLY A 131 1.94 5.86 2.37
CA GLY A 131 2.89 5.53 1.31
C GLY A 131 3.18 4.04 1.24
N VAL A 132 3.33 3.51 0.02
CA VAL A 132 3.82 2.15 -0.23
C VAL A 132 4.83 2.20 -1.37
N HIS A 133 5.94 1.48 -1.25
CA HIS A 133 6.94 1.38 -2.30
C HIS A 133 7.01 -0.06 -2.83
N PHE A 134 6.71 -0.23 -4.13
CA PHE A 134 6.82 -1.46 -4.89
C PHE A 134 7.93 -1.36 -5.97
N PRO A 135 9.19 -1.70 -5.66
CA PRO A 135 10.30 -1.58 -6.63
C PRO A 135 10.14 -2.43 -7.91
N GLY A 136 9.21 -3.38 -7.90
CA GLY A 136 8.89 -4.27 -9.01
C GLY A 136 7.81 -3.74 -9.96
N ASP A 137 7.04 -2.73 -9.55
CA ASP A 137 6.01 -2.09 -10.39
C ASP A 137 6.65 -0.92 -11.14
N LYS A 138 7.23 -1.22 -12.31
CA LYS A 138 8.09 -0.27 -13.04
C LYS A 138 7.30 0.90 -13.60
N GLY A 139 7.74 2.12 -13.29
CA GLY A 139 7.06 3.36 -13.67
C GLY A 139 5.92 3.76 -12.75
N ARG A 140 5.65 2.97 -11.70
CA ARG A 140 4.61 3.21 -10.68
C ARG A 140 5.12 2.80 -9.30
N GLU A 141 6.41 2.98 -9.02
CA GLU A 141 7.03 2.38 -7.84
C GLU A 141 6.45 2.92 -6.52
N LEU A 142 6.05 4.20 -6.47
CA LEU A 142 5.54 4.88 -5.29
C LEU A 142 4.02 4.97 -5.35
N HIS A 143 3.34 4.45 -4.33
CA HIS A 143 1.89 4.49 -4.21
C HIS A 143 1.49 5.32 -2.98
N ALA A 144 0.54 6.22 -3.17
CA ALA A 144 -0.15 6.96 -2.13
C ALA A 144 -1.58 6.42 -2.01
N VAL A 145 -1.90 5.83 -0.85
CA VAL A 145 -3.21 5.24 -0.57
C VAL A 145 -3.98 6.13 0.40
N TYR A 146 -5.06 6.74 -0.06
CA TYR A 146 -5.95 7.59 0.72
C TYR A 146 -7.15 6.78 1.18
N HIS A 147 -7.42 6.83 2.48
CA HIS A 147 -8.54 6.13 3.08
C HIS A 147 -9.67 7.13 3.36
N LEU A 148 -10.79 6.98 2.65
CA LEU A 148 -11.92 7.89 2.74
C LEU A 148 -13.11 7.20 3.41
N ARG A 149 -13.81 7.96 4.24
CA ARG A 149 -15.00 7.50 4.96
C ARG A 149 -16.14 8.49 4.78
N SER A 150 -17.29 7.94 4.40
CA SER A 150 -18.57 8.63 4.47
C SER A 150 -19.24 8.32 5.79
N LEU A 151 -19.47 9.36 6.60
CA LEU A 151 -20.25 9.27 7.83
C LEU A 151 -21.76 9.29 7.51
N THR A 152 -22.16 10.06 6.50
CA THR A 152 -23.56 10.14 6.05
C THR A 152 -24.09 8.79 5.57
N HIS A 153 -23.30 8.09 4.74
CA HIS A 153 -23.73 6.82 4.13
C HIS A 153 -23.14 5.58 4.83
N GLY A 154 -22.23 5.76 5.78
CA GLY A 154 -21.59 4.65 6.52
C GLY A 154 -20.65 3.80 5.66
N ARG A 155 -20.03 4.39 4.63
CA ARG A 155 -19.21 3.73 3.60
C ARG A 155 -17.72 4.03 3.79
N ILE A 156 -16.84 3.11 3.37
CA ILE A 156 -15.38 3.29 3.39
C ILE A 156 -14.81 2.85 2.04
N ILE A 157 -14.03 3.71 1.40
CA ILE A 157 -13.33 3.42 0.15
C ILE A 157 -11.86 3.81 0.25
N ARG A 158 -11.06 3.35 -0.71
CA ARG A 158 -9.69 3.81 -0.90
C ARG A 158 -9.51 4.45 -2.27
N LEU A 159 -8.72 5.52 -2.30
CA LEU A 159 -8.12 6.01 -3.53
C LEU A 159 -6.65 5.63 -3.50
N GLU A 160 -6.14 5.12 -4.61
CA GLU A 160 -4.74 4.80 -4.76
C GLU A 160 -4.19 5.54 -5.97
N VAL A 161 -3.09 6.27 -5.76
CA VAL A 161 -2.41 7.02 -6.81
C VAL A 161 -0.97 6.56 -6.85
N SER A 162 -0.44 6.36 -8.05
CA SER A 162 0.95 5.96 -8.23
C SER A 162 1.78 7.05 -8.88
N ALA A 163 3.08 7.06 -8.58
CA ALA A 163 4.07 7.90 -9.20
C ALA A 163 5.37 7.10 -9.44
N PRO A 164 6.09 7.37 -10.54
CA PRO A 164 7.38 6.76 -10.79
C PRO A 164 8.44 7.30 -9.84
N ASP A 165 9.45 6.49 -9.53
CA ASP A 165 10.61 6.94 -8.74
C ASP A 165 11.39 8.09 -9.41
N SER A 166 11.36 8.17 -10.74
CA SER A 166 12.03 9.23 -11.52
C SER A 166 11.32 10.59 -11.46
N ASP A 167 10.02 10.59 -11.17
CA ASP A 167 9.17 11.78 -11.08
C ASP A 167 8.15 11.58 -9.93
N PRO A 168 8.60 11.68 -8.66
CA PRO A 168 7.82 11.27 -7.49
C PRO A 168 6.80 12.34 -7.06
N HIS A 169 6.11 12.97 -8.01
CA HIS A 169 5.17 14.06 -7.80
C HIS A 169 3.71 13.56 -7.82
N ILE A 170 2.93 13.95 -6.80
CA ILE A 170 1.49 13.71 -6.67
C ILE A 170 0.83 15.00 -6.15
N PRO A 171 -0.34 15.43 -6.66
CA PRO A 171 -1.04 16.59 -6.10
C PRO A 171 -1.45 16.40 -4.63
N SER A 172 -1.30 17.46 -3.83
CA SER A 172 -1.75 17.49 -2.44
C SER A 172 -3.27 17.48 -2.32
N LEU A 173 -3.81 16.76 -1.34
CA LEU A 173 -5.22 16.79 -0.97
C LEU A 173 -5.51 17.71 0.22
N VAL A 174 -4.53 18.45 0.75
CA VAL A 174 -4.72 19.32 1.92
C VAL A 174 -5.82 20.37 1.69
N GLU A 175 -5.96 20.90 0.48
CA GLU A 175 -7.03 21.84 0.16
C GLU A 175 -8.44 21.22 0.17
N VAL A 176 -8.53 19.90 0.00
CA VAL A 176 -9.80 19.15 0.05
C VAL A 176 -10.05 18.64 1.46
N TYR A 177 -9.02 18.06 2.08
CA TYR A 177 -9.02 17.46 3.40
C TYR A 177 -7.83 18.01 4.21
N PRO A 178 -8.03 19.08 5.01
CA PRO A 178 -6.95 19.70 5.76
C PRO A 178 -6.23 18.76 6.75
N ALA A 179 -6.91 17.71 7.22
CA ALA A 179 -6.33 16.69 8.09
C ALA A 179 -5.22 15.87 7.42
N ASN A 180 -5.07 15.96 6.10
CA ASN A 180 -4.06 15.20 5.37
C ASN A 180 -2.65 15.81 5.44
N ASP A 181 -2.48 17.03 5.96
CA ASP A 181 -1.19 17.75 6.03
C ASP A 181 -0.08 16.89 6.66
N TRP A 182 -0.31 16.37 7.87
CA TRP A 182 0.67 15.54 8.57
C TRP A 182 0.96 14.22 7.85
N HIS A 183 -0.05 13.61 7.25
CA HIS A 183 0.09 12.32 6.58
C HIS A 183 0.86 12.46 5.25
N GLU A 184 0.63 13.55 4.51
CA GLU A 184 1.41 13.87 3.31
C GLU A 184 2.86 14.17 3.65
N ARG A 185 3.12 14.88 4.76
CA ARG A 185 4.49 15.10 5.26
C ARG A 185 5.17 13.82 5.73
N GLU A 186 4.42 12.90 6.37
CA GLU A 186 4.93 11.58 6.75
C GLU A 186 5.32 10.75 5.51
N ALA A 187 4.44 10.72 4.50
CA ALA A 187 4.68 10.00 3.25
C ALA A 187 5.87 10.61 2.47
N TYR A 188 6.04 11.93 2.49
CA TYR A 188 7.22 12.59 1.97
C TYR A 188 8.49 12.17 2.71
N ASP A 189 8.49 12.18 4.05
CA ASP A 189 9.69 11.90 4.84
C ASP A 189 10.15 10.44 4.73
N PHE A 190 9.19 9.49 4.68
CA PHE A 190 9.51 8.07 4.66
C PHE A 190 9.65 7.46 3.26
N PHE A 191 8.93 7.99 2.27
CA PHE A 191 8.88 7.46 0.91
C PHE A 191 9.34 8.45 -0.14
N GLY A 192 9.51 9.73 0.17
CA GLY A 192 9.98 10.73 -0.79
C GLY A 192 8.96 11.11 -1.85
N ILE A 193 7.67 10.90 -1.57
CA ILE A 193 6.58 11.37 -2.44
C ILE A 193 6.43 12.87 -2.23
N VAL A 194 6.59 13.65 -3.30
CA VAL A 194 6.46 15.11 -3.29
C VAL A 194 5.00 15.48 -3.55
N PHE A 195 4.37 16.12 -2.57
CA PHE A 195 2.98 16.56 -2.66
C PHE A 195 2.88 18.00 -3.19
N ASP A 196 2.50 18.15 -4.45
CA ASP A 196 2.42 19.46 -5.11
C ASP A 196 1.26 20.28 -4.56
N GLY A 197 1.53 21.54 -4.21
CA GLY A 197 0.53 22.44 -3.61
C GLY A 197 0.37 22.29 -2.09
N HIS A 198 1.14 21.41 -1.43
CA HIS A 198 1.13 21.28 0.02
C HIS A 198 1.67 22.55 0.72
N PRO A 199 1.02 23.09 1.76
CA PRO A 199 1.39 24.38 2.36
C PRO A 199 2.78 24.41 3.03
N ALA A 200 3.19 23.31 3.65
CA ALA A 200 4.47 23.20 4.36
C ALA A 200 5.07 21.79 4.26
N LEU A 201 5.49 21.39 3.06
CA LEU A 201 6.08 20.06 2.85
C LEU A 201 7.52 20.02 3.38
N THR A 202 7.67 19.60 4.64
CA THR A 202 8.97 19.36 5.28
C THR A 202 8.97 18.02 6.00
N ARG A 203 10.17 17.50 6.30
CA ARG A 203 10.35 16.33 7.16
C ARG A 203 9.70 16.56 8.54
N ILE A 204 9.20 15.49 9.14
CA ILE A 204 8.53 15.52 10.46
C ILE A 204 8.97 14.39 11.39
N MET A 205 9.45 13.26 10.83
CA MET A 205 9.89 12.10 11.57
C MET A 205 11.42 12.04 11.64
N MET A 206 12.10 12.29 10.52
CA MET A 206 13.55 12.25 10.43
C MET A 206 14.16 13.63 10.73
N PRO A 207 15.41 13.66 11.22
CA PRO A 207 16.19 14.91 11.31
C PRO A 207 16.26 15.63 9.96
N ASP A 208 16.36 16.96 10.00
CA ASP A 208 16.38 17.80 8.79
C ASP A 208 17.54 17.48 7.84
N ASP A 209 18.66 16.98 8.37
CA ASP A 209 19.86 16.60 7.63
C ASP A 209 19.86 15.14 7.14
N TRP A 210 18.77 14.39 7.38
CA TRP A 210 18.68 13.00 6.97
C TRP A 210 18.72 12.84 5.45
N GLN A 211 19.51 11.87 4.97
CA GLN A 211 19.62 11.54 3.55
C GLN A 211 18.87 10.25 3.24
N GLY A 212 17.97 10.31 2.25
CA GLY A 212 17.15 9.18 1.83
C GLY A 212 15.81 9.07 2.57
N PHE A 213 15.16 7.92 2.35
CA PHE A 213 13.75 7.65 2.66
C PHE A 213 13.61 6.26 3.31
N PRO A 214 13.57 6.17 4.66
CA PRO A 214 13.79 4.92 5.38
C PRO A 214 12.82 3.77 5.10
N GLN A 215 11.57 4.05 4.71
CA GLN A 215 10.57 2.98 4.47
C GLN A 215 10.58 2.44 3.04
N ARG A 216 11.41 3.01 2.16
CA ARG A 216 11.61 2.46 0.82
C ARG A 216 12.31 1.10 0.90
N LYS A 217 11.91 0.15 0.06
CA LYS A 217 12.39 -1.24 0.10
C LYS A 217 13.83 -1.43 -0.42
N ASP A 218 14.38 -0.44 -1.08
CA ASP A 218 15.78 -0.33 -1.52
C ASP A 218 16.67 0.38 -0.51
N TYR A 219 16.08 1.00 0.53
CA TYR A 219 16.84 1.61 1.61
C TYR A 219 17.53 0.53 2.47
N PRO A 220 18.85 0.64 2.72
CA PRO A 220 19.57 -0.38 3.47
C PRO A 220 19.10 -0.45 4.93
N LEU A 221 18.74 -1.67 5.39
CA LEU A 221 18.54 -1.94 6.81
C LEU A 221 19.90 -1.95 7.53
N GLY A 222 20.43 -0.77 7.85
CA GLY A 222 21.58 -0.63 8.75
C GLY A 222 22.48 0.56 8.48
N GLY A 223 22.89 1.22 9.58
CA GLY A 223 24.21 1.85 9.67
C GLY A 223 24.29 3.35 9.41
N ILE A 224 23.52 4.17 10.12
CA ILE A 224 24.15 5.42 10.58
C ILE A 224 24.93 5.06 11.83
N ALA A 225 26.25 5.15 11.77
CA ALA A 225 27.06 5.10 12.97
C ALA A 225 26.57 6.22 13.87
N VAL A 226 26.05 5.90 15.05
CA VAL A 226 25.74 6.90 16.07
C VAL A 226 27.05 7.60 16.39
N GLU A 227 27.29 8.77 15.80
CA GLU A 227 28.38 9.64 16.18
C GLU A 227 28.02 10.21 17.56
N TYR A 228 28.46 9.53 18.62
CA TYR A 228 28.48 10.12 19.95
C TYR A 228 29.47 11.28 19.95
N LYS A 229 29.03 12.49 19.58
CA LYS A 229 29.82 13.71 19.77
C LYS A 229 29.73 14.12 21.24
N GLY A 230 30.80 13.84 21.99
CA GLY A 230 30.98 14.35 23.35
C GLY A 230 30.44 13.47 24.49
N ALA A 231 29.94 12.27 24.22
CA ALA A 231 29.62 11.33 25.29
C ALA A 231 30.90 10.62 25.79
N GLN A 232 31.57 11.24 26.76
CA GLN A 232 32.64 10.58 27.49
C GLN A 232 32.00 9.77 28.62
N ILE A 233 31.98 8.44 28.49
CA ILE A 233 31.61 7.57 29.61
C ILE A 233 32.77 7.66 30.61
N PRO A 234 32.61 8.27 31.79
CA PRO A 234 33.70 8.33 32.76
C PRO A 234 34.06 6.91 33.20
N ALA A 235 35.35 6.71 33.47
CA ALA A 235 35.86 5.43 33.93
C ALA A 235 35.14 4.99 35.22
N PRO A 236 34.99 3.67 35.47
CA PRO A 236 34.14 3.14 36.55
C PRO A 236 34.43 3.73 37.94
N ASP A 237 35.67 4.15 38.18
CA ASP A 237 36.20 4.81 39.38
C ASP A 237 35.71 6.26 39.58
N GLN A 238 35.21 6.91 38.53
CA GLN A 238 34.72 8.30 38.55
C GLN A 238 33.18 8.39 38.55
N ARG A 239 32.48 7.25 38.53
CA ARG A 239 31.02 7.22 38.62
C ARG A 239 30.59 7.50 40.06
N ARG A 240 29.67 8.45 40.26
CA ARG A 240 29.07 8.72 41.57
C ARG A 240 28.46 7.43 42.14
N SER A 241 29.06 6.89 43.19
CA SER A 241 28.44 5.88 44.04
C SER A 241 27.39 6.56 44.92
N TYR A 242 26.14 6.13 44.80
CA TYR A 242 25.14 6.43 45.82
C TYR A 242 25.39 5.47 46.98
N SER A 243 25.76 6.02 48.14
CA SER A 243 25.70 5.33 49.43
C SER A 243 24.29 5.42 50.00
#